data_AF-L9Y0A3-F1
#
_entry.id   AF-L9Y0A3-F1
#
_cell.length_a   1.000
_cell.length_b   1.000
_cell.length_c   1.000
_cell.angle_alpha   90.00
_cell.angle_beta   90.00
_cell.angle_gamma   90.00
#
_symmetry.space_group_name_H-M   'P 1'
#
loop_
_entity.id
_entity.type
_entity.pdbx_description
1 polymer ?
#
loop_
_entity_poly.entity_id
_entity_poly.type
_entity_poly.pdbx_seq_one_letter_code
_entity_poly.pdbx_strand_id
1 'polypeptide(L)' 'MEQRRCPDCGVTMEETKVRDTESSRLLITTGKRDGLLGTIGLENRAELQGVCCPECGLVRLYADLE' A
#
# COMPACT_ATOMS: atom_id res chain seq x y z
N MET A 1 -16.13 0.01 2.22
CA MET A 1 -14.97 0.60 1.52
C MET A 1 -15.44 1.84 0.79
N GLU A 2 -14.88 3.00 1.09
CA GLU A 2 -15.06 4.16 0.21
C GLU A 2 -14.53 3.81 -1.18
N GLN A 3 -15.31 4.11 -2.21
CA GLN A 3 -14.85 3.98 -3.60
C GLN A 3 -13.68 4.94 -3.82
N ARG A 4 -12.49 4.38 -4.06
CA ARG A 4 -11.28 5.15 -4.32
C ARG A 4 -11.40 5.81 -5.70
N ARG A 5 -11.50 7.15 -5.73
CA ARG A 5 -11.55 7.93 -6.98
C ARG A 5 -10.19 8.50 -7.35
N CYS A 6 -9.96 8.60 -8.66
CA CYS A 6 -8.81 9.31 -9.21
C CYS A 6 -8.99 10.82 -8.94
N PRO A 7 -7.99 11.51 -8.35
CA PRO A 7 -8.08 12.95 -8.10
C PRO A 7 -8.08 13.77 -9.40
N ASP A 8 -7.50 13.23 -10.48
CA ASP A 8 -7.32 13.96 -11.73
C ASP A 8 -8.50 13.75 -12.70
N CYS A 9 -8.99 12.50 -12.82
CA CYS A 9 -10.07 12.15 -13.74
C CYS A 9 -11.45 12.10 -13.07
N GLY A 10 -11.50 11.90 -11.75
CA GLY A 10 -12.74 11.65 -11.05
C GLY A 10 -13.36 10.27 -11.31
N VAL A 11 -12.75 9.35 -12.04
CA VAL A 11 -13.31 8.00 -12.19
C VAL A 11 -12.97 7.10 -11.00
N THR A 12 -13.75 6.02 -10.82
CA THR A 12 -13.43 4.96 -9.87
C THR A 12 -12.14 4.26 -10.32
N MET A 13 -11.23 4.05 -9.38
CA MET A 13 -9.96 3.36 -9.65
C MET A 13 -10.12 1.85 -9.52
N GLU A 14 -9.35 1.11 -10.30
CA GLU A 14 -9.36 -0.36 -10.33
C GLU A 14 -8.25 -0.94 -9.46
N GLU A 15 -8.50 -2.08 -8.81
CA GLU A 15 -7.46 -2.77 -8.04
C GLU A 15 -6.33 -3.25 -8.94
N THR A 16 -5.10 -3.09 -8.48
CA THR A 16 -3.91 -3.57 -9.18
C THR A 16 -2.90 -4.20 -8.23
N LYS A 17 -2.16 -5.19 -8.73
CA LYS A 17 -1.10 -5.85 -7.98
C LYS A 17 0.18 -5.05 -8.10
N VAL A 18 0.80 -4.76 -6.97
CA VAL A 18 2.10 -4.09 -6.91
C VAL A 18 3.11 -5.09 -6.38
N ARG A 19 4.18 -5.28 -7.15
CA ARG A 19 5.22 -6.26 -6.86
C ARG A 19 6.60 -5.63 -7.00
N ASP A 20 7.56 -6.12 -6.23
CA ASP A 20 8.97 -5.85 -6.50
C ASP A 20 9.49 -6.66 -7.70
N THR A 21 10.77 -6.48 -8.03
CA THR A 21 11.46 -7.18 -9.10
C THR A 21 11.57 -8.69 -8.87
N GLU A 22 11.44 -9.14 -7.61
CA GLU A 22 11.44 -10.55 -7.22
C GLU A 22 10.01 -11.13 -7.13
N SER A 23 9.01 -10.39 -7.62
CA SER A 23 7.59 -10.75 -7.60
C SER A 23 6.94 -10.85 -6.20
N SER A 24 7.59 -10.33 -5.16
CA SER A 24 7.02 -10.22 -3.81
C SER A 24 6.14 -8.98 -3.68
N ARG A 25 5.22 -8.97 -2.72
CA ARG A 25 4.41 -7.77 -2.41
C ARG A 25 5.31 -6.67 -1.82
N LEU A 26 5.04 -5.41 -2.16
CA LEU A 26 5.72 -4.29 -1.52
C LEU A 26 5.25 -4.11 -0.09
N LEU A 27 6.22 -3.90 0.80
CA LEU A 27 6.04 -3.62 2.21
C LEU A 27 6.55 -2.21 2.51
N ILE A 28 5.88 -1.50 3.41
CA ILE A 28 6.41 -0.26 4.00
C ILE A 28 6.63 -0.44 5.49
N THR A 29 7.66 0.19 6.03
CA THR A 29 7.83 0.32 7.49
C THR A 29 6.82 1.36 8.00
N THR A 30 5.96 0.95 8.92
CA THR A 30 4.90 1.80 9.49
C THR A 30 5.23 2.29 10.90
N GLY A 31 6.31 1.80 11.49
CA GLY A 31 6.79 2.21 12.80
C GLY A 31 7.62 1.13 13.48
N LYS A 32 7.96 1.36 14.75
CA LYS A 32 8.62 0.36 15.60
C LYS A 32 7.57 -0.54 16.25
N ARG A 33 7.90 -1.82 16.46
CA ARG A 33 7.09 -2.70 17.31
C ARG A 33 7.24 -2.30 18.77
N ASP A 34 6.16 -2.41 19.53
CA ASP A 34 6.21 -2.21 20.97
C ASP A 34 6.80 -3.42 21.70
N GLY A 35 7.28 -3.19 22.92
CA GLY A 35 7.76 -4.24 23.83
C GLY A 35 9.11 -4.85 23.44
N LEU A 36 9.36 -6.08 23.89
CA LEU A 36 10.64 -6.79 23.71
C LEU A 36 11.04 -6.89 22.23
N LEU A 37 10.07 -7.03 21.33
CA LEU A 37 10.31 -7.10 19.88
C LEU A 37 10.85 -5.78 19.31
N GLY A 38 10.41 -4.64 19.84
CA GLY A 38 10.97 -3.34 19.48
C GLY A 38 12.43 -3.18 19.91
N THR A 39 12.79 -3.73 21.08
CA THR A 39 14.15 -3.61 21.63
C THR A 39 15.21 -4.39 20.84
N ILE A 40 14.78 -5.43 20.12
CA ILE A 40 15.65 -6.19 19.19
C ILE A 40 15.62 -5.65 17.75
N GLY A 41 15.02 -4.47 17.54
CA GLY A 41 15.03 -3.78 16.25
C GLY A 41 13.99 -4.27 15.24
N LEU A 42 12.95 -4.99 15.67
CA LEU A 42 11.88 -5.42 14.78
C LEU A 42 10.92 -4.27 14.48
N GLU A 43 10.62 -4.08 13.20
CA GLU A 43 9.74 -3.02 12.71
C GLU A 43 8.34 -3.55 12.38
N ASN A 44 7.35 -2.68 12.50
CA ASN A 44 6.02 -2.92 11.94
C ASN A 44 6.08 -2.67 10.44
N ARG A 45 5.51 -3.60 9.68
CA ARG A 45 5.40 -3.52 8.23
C ARG A 45 3.96 -3.74 7.81
N ALA A 46 3.54 -3.02 6.78
CA ALA A 46 2.24 -3.19 6.15
C ALA A 46 2.42 -3.53 4.67
N GLU A 47 1.58 -4.44 4.18
CA GLU A 47 1.46 -4.69 2.74
C GLU A 47 0.78 -3.50 2.05
N LEU A 48 1.20 -3.24 0.81
CA LEU A 48 0.57 -2.20 -0.01
C LEU A 48 -0.49 -2.79 -0.94
N GLN A 49 -1.70 -2.23 -0.87
CA GLN A 49 -2.73 -2.42 -1.88
C GLN A 49 -2.66 -1.30 -2.92
N GLY A 50 -2.56 -1.66 -4.20
CA GLY A 50 -2.56 -0.72 -5.31
C GLY A 50 -3.94 -0.52 -5.92
N VAL A 51 -4.24 0.70 -6.34
CA VAL A 51 -5.31 0.98 -7.30
C VAL A 51 -4.78 1.87 -8.42
N CYS A 52 -5.26 1.66 -9.64
CA CYS A 52 -4.85 2.38 -10.85
C CYS A 52 -6.07 3.08 -11.48
N CYS A 53 -5.89 4.31 -11.93
CA CYS A 53 -6.88 4.99 -12.76
C CYS A 53 -6.89 4.36 -14.15
N PRO A 54 -8.02 3.83 -14.64
CA PRO A 54 -8.09 3.20 -15.96
C PRO A 54 -7.93 4.20 -17.12
N GLU A 55 -8.09 5.50 -16.87
CA GLU A 55 -8.01 6.53 -17.92
C GLU A 55 -6.62 7.17 -18.03
N CYS A 56 -6.03 7.58 -16.89
CA CYS A 56 -4.77 8.34 -16.89
C CYS A 56 -3.57 7.57 -16.31
N GLY A 57 -3.79 6.36 -15.78
CA GLY A 57 -2.72 5.54 -15.22
C GLY A 57 -2.17 6.00 -13.86
N LEU A 58 -2.77 7.00 -13.21
CA LEU A 58 -2.38 7.39 -11.86
C LEU A 58 -2.53 6.20 -10.90
N VAL A 59 -1.48 5.89 -10.14
CA VAL A 59 -1.47 4.81 -9.15
C VAL A 59 -1.50 5.40 -7.75
N ARG A 60 -2.35 4.84 -6.88
CA ARG A 60 -2.34 5.11 -5.44
C ARG A 60 -2.04 3.83 -4.69
N LEU A 61 -1.19 3.94 -3.67
CA LEU A 61 -0.79 2.84 -2.80
C LEU A 61 -1.36 3.10 -1.40
N TYR A 62 -2.01 2.10 -0.83
CA TYR A 62 -2.58 2.16 0.51
C TYR A 62 -1.93 1.09 1.37
N ALA A 63 -1.39 1.50 2.51
CA ALA A 63 -0.90 0.56 3.51
C ALA A 63 -2.10 -0.12 4.19
N ASP A 64 -2.05 -1.44 4.29
CA ASP A 64 -2.98 -2.21 5.11
C ASP A 64 -2.54 -2.11 6.57
N LEU A 65 -3.06 -1.09 7.26
CA LEU A 65 -2.78 -0.84 8.67
C LEU A 65 -3.84 -1.58 9.49
N GLU A 66 -3.41 -2.55 10.29
CA GLU A 66 -4.23 -3.18 11.35
C GLU A 66 -4.48 -2.23 12.53
#